data_AF-A0A7J7KTM1-F1
#
_entry.id   AF-A0A7J7KTM1-F1
#
_cell.length_a   1.000
_cell.length_b   1.000
_cell.length_c   1.000
_cell.angle_alpha   90.00
_cell.angle_beta   90.00
_cell.angle_gamma   90.00
#
_symmetry.space_group_name_H-M   'P 1'
#
loop_
_entity.id
_entity.type
_entity.pdbx_description
1 polymer ?
#
loop_
_entity_poly.entity_id
_entity_poly.type
_entity_poly.pdbx_seq_one_letter_code
_entity_poly.pdbx_strand_id
1 'polypeptide(L)'
;MSSHLKIQDVLAPCQLARTTLRSVHMGCMQNNCLAQPSPVQGRQIKEGDHLMLCAVSAALFVMRWKPFDITEGDFVDGLRTICGAGDPNVRAGVAIHVYSCTQSMLNRGFYNADGDFLIVPQEGALNITTEFGKMYVEPNEICVIQQGIRFSVHVESKSRGYILEVFEGHFKLPNLGPIGANGLANPRDFLTPVAHYEDRECSFTIISKFQGTLFSANQNHSPYDVVAWHGNYAPYKYDLAKFMVINAVAFDHADPSIFTVLTCPTVKAGVAAADFVIFPPRWSVQEHTFRPPYYHRNCMSEFMGLIKGNYEAKEEGFAPGGATLHSMMTPHGPDAACFDKNSNMKLEAEKIAVGTMAFMFESCYSMTVTDWGNTICEKVQPDYINCWSTITKHFTGPATIPGDSH
;
A
#
# COMPACT_ATOMS: atom_id res chain seq x y z
N MET A 1 -18.51 -51.29 -6.49
CA MET A 1 -18.56 -51.18 -5.02
C MET A 1 -17.12 -51.04 -4.51
N SER A 2 -16.84 -49.88 -3.91
CA SER A 2 -15.70 -49.49 -3.07
C SER A 2 -14.29 -49.94 -3.46
N SER A 3 -13.54 -49.03 -4.10
CA SER A 3 -12.08 -49.01 -4.10
C SER A 3 -11.58 -47.94 -3.11
N HIS A 4 -11.26 -48.35 -1.89
CA HIS A 4 -10.54 -47.50 -0.94
C HIS A 4 -9.03 -47.58 -1.23
N LEU A 5 -8.49 -46.61 -1.99
CA LEU A 5 -7.06 -46.32 -1.97
C LEU A 5 -6.76 -45.47 -0.72
N LYS A 6 -5.96 -46.03 0.19
CA LYS A 6 -5.48 -45.36 1.40
C LYS A 6 -4.43 -44.33 1.03
N ILE A 7 -4.70 -43.07 1.36
CA ILE A 7 -3.73 -41.96 1.41
C ILE A 7 -2.88 -42.15 2.68
N GLN A 8 -1.93 -43.09 2.66
CA GLN A 8 -0.95 -43.24 3.76
C GLN A 8 0.51 -43.36 3.30
N ASP A 9 0.80 -43.40 2.00
CA ASP A 9 2.17 -43.69 1.50
C ASP A 9 2.91 -42.49 0.87
N VAL A 10 2.53 -41.23 1.15
CA VAL A 10 3.22 -40.02 0.60
C VAL A 10 4.01 -39.23 1.66
N LEU A 11 4.25 -39.79 2.86
CA LEU A 11 5.11 -39.15 3.86
C LEU A 11 6.51 -39.80 3.85
N ALA A 12 7.34 -39.40 2.89
CA ALA A 12 8.78 -39.65 2.96
C ALA A 12 9.42 -38.68 3.98
N PRO A 13 10.34 -39.14 4.86
CA PRO A 13 10.97 -38.30 5.85
C PRO A 13 11.95 -37.32 5.18
N CYS A 14 11.63 -36.02 5.26
CA CYS A 14 12.49 -34.94 4.79
C CYS A 14 13.81 -34.96 5.58
N GLN A 15 14.91 -35.31 4.92
CA GLN A 15 16.24 -35.32 5.53
C GLN A 15 16.68 -33.89 5.88
N LEU A 16 16.96 -33.63 7.16
CA LEU A 16 17.61 -32.40 7.62
C LEU A 16 19.01 -32.29 6.99
N ALA A 17 19.18 -31.38 6.03
CA ALA A 17 20.49 -30.85 5.69
C ALA A 17 20.93 -29.90 6.81
N ARG A 18 21.95 -30.29 7.57
CA ARG A 18 22.64 -29.40 8.52
C ARG A 18 23.42 -28.34 7.75
N THR A 19 22.83 -27.17 7.55
CA THR A 19 23.54 -25.96 7.12
C THR A 19 23.95 -25.15 8.35
N THR A 20 25.25 -24.89 8.43
CA THR A 20 25.92 -24.03 9.42
C THR A 20 25.23 -22.66 9.58
N LEU A 21 24.92 -22.29 10.82
CA LEU A 21 24.38 -21.00 11.25
C LEU A 21 25.25 -19.82 10.79
N ARG A 22 24.88 -19.19 9.68
CA ARG A 22 25.20 -17.80 9.35
C ARG A 22 23.92 -17.11 8.88
N SER A 23 23.54 -16.03 9.58
CA SER A 23 22.47 -15.06 9.24
C SER A 23 21.21 -15.65 8.58
N VAL A 24 20.34 -16.27 9.40
CA VAL A 24 19.01 -16.77 8.98
C VAL A 24 17.97 -15.63 8.80
N HIS A 25 18.36 -14.37 9.00
CA HIS A 25 17.42 -13.23 9.04
C HIS A 25 16.80 -12.81 7.69
N MET A 26 17.26 -13.33 6.54
CA MET A 26 16.73 -12.95 5.21
C MET A 26 16.26 -14.13 4.34
N GLY A 27 16.29 -15.37 4.85
CA GLY A 27 15.80 -16.52 4.09
C GLY A 27 14.27 -16.56 4.11
N CYS A 28 13.62 -16.12 3.04
CA CYS A 28 12.21 -16.38 2.78
C CYS A 28 12.08 -17.66 1.95
N MET A 29 11.56 -18.74 2.55
CA MET A 29 11.34 -20.01 1.85
C MET A 29 9.99 -20.61 2.26
N GLN A 30 9.34 -21.28 1.30
CA GLN A 30 8.08 -21.98 1.50
C GLN A 30 8.16 -23.38 0.88
N ASN A 31 7.49 -24.34 1.53
CA ASN A 31 7.25 -25.66 0.97
C ASN A 31 5.74 -25.88 0.85
N ASN A 32 5.28 -26.18 -0.37
CA ASN A 32 3.87 -26.46 -0.68
C ASN A 32 3.68 -27.95 -0.93
N CYS A 33 2.71 -28.57 -0.24
CA CYS A 33 2.22 -29.90 -0.55
C CYS A 33 1.03 -29.78 -1.50
N LEU A 34 1.28 -29.94 -2.80
CA LEU A 34 0.30 -29.76 -3.87
C LEU A 34 -0.43 -31.07 -4.22
N ALA A 35 -1.70 -30.97 -4.65
CA ALA A 35 -2.40 -32.08 -5.27
C ALA A 35 -1.89 -32.37 -6.70
N GLN A 36 -1.55 -31.32 -7.47
CA GLN A 36 -0.84 -31.43 -8.74
C GLN A 36 0.37 -30.48 -8.78
N PRO A 37 1.54 -30.90 -9.31
CA PRO A 37 2.69 -30.02 -9.37
C PRO A 37 2.43 -28.82 -10.29
N SER A 38 3.08 -27.67 -10.02
CA SER A 38 2.86 -26.42 -10.76
C SER A 38 3.47 -26.26 -12.17
N PRO A 39 4.22 -27.20 -12.81
CA PRO A 39 4.92 -26.88 -14.06
C PRO A 39 4.01 -26.85 -15.31
N VAL A 40 2.68 -26.76 -15.17
CA VAL A 40 1.76 -26.61 -16.31
C VAL A 40 1.92 -25.21 -16.91
N GLN A 41 2.83 -25.10 -17.89
CA GLN A 41 3.02 -23.90 -18.69
C GLN A 41 2.02 -23.89 -19.85
N GLY A 42 0.97 -23.09 -19.73
CA GLY A 42 0.05 -22.79 -20.82
C GLY A 42 0.70 -21.93 -21.91
N ARG A 43 0.07 -21.90 -23.09
CA ARG A 43 0.50 -21.07 -24.23
C ARG A 43 0.38 -19.58 -23.87
N GLN A 44 1.48 -18.85 -23.98
CA GLN A 44 1.57 -17.41 -23.69
C GLN A 44 0.73 -16.60 -24.69
N ILE A 45 -0.21 -15.80 -24.18
CA ILE A 45 -0.92 -14.78 -24.95
C ILE A 45 -0.56 -13.43 -24.32
N LYS A 46 0.00 -12.51 -25.11
CA LYS A 46 0.26 -11.13 -24.69
C LYS A 46 -1.07 -10.37 -24.77
N GLU A 47 -1.58 -9.92 -23.62
CA GLU A 47 -2.68 -8.95 -23.57
C GLU A 47 -2.07 -7.55 -23.47
N GLY A 48 -2.63 -6.60 -24.22
CA GLY A 48 -1.98 -5.34 -24.61
C GLY A 48 -1.87 -4.25 -23.54
N ASP A 49 -2.22 -4.53 -22.29
CA ASP A 49 -2.23 -3.51 -21.24
C ASP A 49 -0.87 -3.45 -20.53
N HIS A 50 -0.17 -2.34 -20.75
CA HIS A 50 1.04 -2.01 -20.01
C HIS A 50 0.65 -1.42 -18.65
N LEU A 51 0.90 -2.15 -17.56
CA LEU A 51 0.91 -1.63 -16.18
C LEU A 51 2.24 -0.93 -15.85
N MET A 52 2.98 -0.51 -16.88
CA MET A 52 4.30 0.06 -16.75
C MET A 52 4.23 1.59 -16.85
N LEU A 53 5.19 2.24 -16.19
CA LEU A 53 5.45 3.67 -16.29
C LEU A 53 5.90 4.04 -17.71
N CYS A 54 4.96 4.28 -18.62
CA CYS A 54 5.21 5.21 -19.73
C CYS A 54 5.27 6.60 -19.10
N ALA A 55 6.49 7.04 -18.73
CA ALA A 55 6.72 8.30 -18.06
C ALA A 55 6.15 9.46 -18.90
N VAL A 56 5.15 10.17 -18.37
CA VAL A 56 4.66 11.42 -18.95
C VAL A 56 4.76 12.53 -17.92
N SER A 57 5.60 13.50 -18.26
CA SER A 57 5.85 14.77 -17.58
C SER A 57 6.32 14.66 -16.12
N ALA A 58 7.52 15.21 -15.85
CA ALA A 58 7.89 15.57 -14.50
C ALA A 58 6.87 16.62 -13.98
N ALA A 59 5.93 16.19 -13.15
CA ALA A 59 5.04 17.11 -12.46
C ALA A 59 5.85 17.79 -11.34
N LEU A 60 6.36 18.99 -11.63
CA LEU A 60 6.98 19.91 -10.67
C LEU A 60 5.97 20.44 -9.61
N PHE A 61 4.75 19.90 -9.57
CA PHE A 61 3.62 20.47 -8.85
C PHE A 61 2.95 19.44 -7.94
N VAL A 62 2.27 19.95 -6.92
CA VAL A 62 1.33 19.18 -6.10
C VAL A 62 0.11 18.78 -6.93
N MET A 63 -0.29 17.51 -6.84
CA MET A 63 -1.47 17.00 -7.53
C MET A 63 -2.51 16.49 -6.54
N ARG A 64 -3.79 16.63 -6.89
CA ARG A 64 -4.92 16.09 -6.13
C ARG A 64 -5.94 15.49 -7.07
N TRP A 65 -6.41 14.30 -6.73
CA TRP A 65 -7.42 13.56 -7.45
C TRP A 65 -8.72 13.52 -6.63
N LYS A 66 -9.85 13.76 -7.29
CA LYS A 66 -11.18 13.34 -6.82
C LYS A 66 -11.23 11.81 -6.69
N PRO A 67 -12.23 11.24 -5.99
CA PRO A 67 -12.41 9.80 -5.95
C PRO A 67 -12.41 9.16 -7.34
N PHE A 68 -11.59 8.11 -7.52
CA PHE A 68 -11.50 7.39 -8.79
C PHE A 68 -12.80 6.64 -9.08
N ASP A 69 -13.17 6.54 -10.36
CA ASP A 69 -14.40 5.83 -10.74
C ASP A 69 -14.25 4.33 -10.57
N ILE A 70 -15.37 3.67 -10.24
CA ILE A 70 -15.45 2.21 -10.27
C ILE A 70 -15.75 1.75 -11.68
N THR A 71 -14.86 0.93 -12.25
CA THR A 71 -14.98 0.40 -13.60
C THR A 71 -15.57 -1.01 -13.62
N GLU A 72 -16.24 -1.35 -14.71
CA GLU A 72 -16.69 -2.72 -14.99
C GLU A 72 -15.49 -3.67 -15.18
N GLY A 73 -15.68 -4.94 -14.81
CA GLY A 73 -14.64 -5.98 -14.90
C GLY A 73 -14.19 -6.47 -13.53
N ASP A 74 -13.21 -7.38 -13.54
CA ASP A 74 -12.64 -7.93 -12.31
C ASP A 74 -11.47 -7.10 -11.76
N PHE A 75 -10.88 -7.55 -10.64
CA PHE A 75 -9.77 -6.86 -9.97
C PHE A 75 -8.58 -6.56 -10.90
N VAL A 76 -8.25 -7.46 -11.82
CA VAL A 76 -7.12 -7.31 -12.74
C VAL A 76 -7.49 -6.33 -13.86
N ASP A 77 -8.69 -6.45 -14.42
CA ASP A 77 -9.18 -5.57 -15.49
C ASP A 77 -9.28 -4.11 -15.02
N GLY A 78 -9.58 -3.94 -13.73
CA GLY A 78 -9.71 -2.66 -13.03
C GLY A 78 -8.40 -2.02 -12.56
N LEU A 79 -7.25 -2.67 -12.77
CA LEU A 79 -5.98 -2.21 -12.23
C LEU A 79 -5.41 -1.06 -13.07
N ARG A 80 -5.18 0.10 -12.45
CA ARG A 80 -4.66 1.31 -13.11
C ARG A 80 -3.51 1.91 -12.31
N THR A 81 -2.36 2.05 -12.95
CA THR A 81 -1.17 2.68 -12.35
C THR A 81 -1.33 4.20 -12.36
N ILE A 82 -1.26 4.83 -11.19
CA ILE A 82 -1.35 6.28 -11.03
C ILE A 82 0.02 6.92 -11.22
N CYS A 83 1.01 6.43 -10.48
CA CYS A 83 2.36 6.97 -10.45
C CYS A 83 3.37 5.92 -9.99
N GLY A 84 4.65 6.24 -10.09
CA GLY A 84 5.73 5.36 -9.66
C GLY A 84 7.10 5.85 -10.13
N ALA A 85 8.13 5.10 -9.76
CA ALA A 85 9.50 5.35 -10.16
C ALA A 85 10.34 4.07 -10.08
N GLY A 86 11.43 4.03 -10.86
CA GLY A 86 12.32 2.88 -10.94
C GLY A 86 11.96 1.93 -12.08
N ASP A 87 12.54 0.74 -12.06
CA ASP A 87 12.42 -0.27 -13.12
C ASP A 87 12.34 -1.68 -12.52
N PRO A 88 11.24 -2.43 -12.77
CA PRO A 88 11.08 -3.79 -12.27
C PRO A 88 12.16 -4.75 -12.79
N ASN A 89 12.79 -4.48 -13.96
CA ASN A 89 13.85 -5.33 -14.52
C ASN A 89 15.11 -5.36 -13.66
N VAL A 90 15.40 -4.25 -12.98
CA VAL A 90 16.54 -4.14 -12.06
C VAL A 90 16.11 -4.31 -10.59
N ARG A 91 14.83 -4.61 -10.36
CA ARG A 91 14.25 -4.86 -9.02
C ARG A 91 14.47 -3.70 -8.05
N ALA A 92 14.27 -2.47 -8.55
CA ALA A 92 14.39 -1.25 -7.76
C ALA A 92 13.32 -0.26 -8.17
N GLY A 93 12.53 0.20 -7.21
CA GLY A 93 11.44 1.14 -7.46
C GLY A 93 10.12 0.78 -6.80
N VAL A 94 9.13 1.61 -7.10
CA VAL A 94 7.76 1.52 -6.61
C VAL A 94 6.76 1.87 -7.70
N ALA A 95 5.56 1.30 -7.62
CA ALA A 95 4.41 1.74 -8.39
C ALA A 95 3.19 1.83 -7.47
N ILE A 96 2.35 2.83 -7.70
CA ILE A 96 1.10 3.03 -6.98
C ILE A 96 -0.03 2.85 -7.96
N HIS A 97 -0.94 1.93 -7.63
CA HIS A 97 -2.11 1.61 -8.44
C HIS A 97 -3.38 1.94 -7.66
N VAL A 98 -4.45 2.17 -8.41
CA VAL A 98 -5.82 1.99 -7.93
C VAL A 98 -6.39 0.74 -8.59
N TYR A 99 -7.10 -0.07 -7.83
CA TYR A 99 -7.97 -1.10 -8.41
C TYR A 99 -9.41 -0.61 -8.31
N SER A 100 -10.22 -0.89 -9.33
CA SER A 100 -11.67 -0.74 -9.21
C SER A 100 -12.42 -1.78 -10.04
N CYS A 101 -13.38 -2.46 -9.44
CA CYS A 101 -14.04 -3.60 -10.06
C CYS A 101 -15.50 -3.75 -9.63
N THR A 102 -16.29 -4.41 -10.48
CA THR A 102 -17.70 -4.76 -10.22
C THR A 102 -17.93 -6.26 -10.20
N GLN A 103 -16.95 -7.05 -10.68
CA GLN A 103 -17.08 -8.49 -10.87
C GLN A 103 -15.98 -9.26 -10.14
N SER A 104 -16.30 -10.49 -9.78
CA SER A 104 -15.32 -11.42 -9.20
C SER A 104 -14.46 -12.04 -10.28
N MET A 105 -13.22 -12.39 -9.94
CA MET A 105 -12.34 -13.18 -10.80
C MET A 105 -12.87 -14.63 -10.89
N LEU A 106 -13.54 -14.99 -11.98
CA LEU A 106 -14.12 -16.33 -12.18
C LEU A 106 -13.16 -17.22 -12.98
N ASN A 107 -12.72 -18.34 -12.38
CA ASN A 107 -11.72 -19.24 -12.97
C ASN A 107 -10.47 -18.51 -13.50
N ARG A 108 -10.12 -17.43 -12.80
CA ARG A 108 -8.98 -16.57 -13.10
C ARG A 108 -8.18 -16.33 -11.84
N GLY A 109 -6.87 -16.36 -11.97
CA GLY A 109 -5.92 -16.03 -10.91
C GLY A 109 -4.89 -15.04 -11.43
N PHE A 110 -4.23 -14.35 -10.52
CA PHE A 110 -3.20 -13.39 -10.82
C PHE A 110 -1.98 -13.67 -9.93
N TYR A 111 -0.78 -13.50 -10.46
CA TYR A 111 0.42 -13.35 -9.64
C TYR A 111 1.31 -12.25 -10.19
N ASN A 112 2.03 -11.60 -9.29
CA ASN A 112 3.00 -10.58 -9.63
C ASN A 112 4.42 -11.14 -9.56
N ALA A 113 5.11 -11.21 -10.70
CA ALA A 113 6.50 -11.64 -10.76
C ALA A 113 7.49 -10.49 -10.49
N ASP A 114 7.03 -9.24 -10.41
CA ASP A 114 7.89 -8.07 -10.30
C ASP A 114 8.15 -7.63 -8.84
N GLY A 115 7.21 -7.92 -7.94
CA GLY A 115 7.29 -7.41 -6.57
C GLY A 115 6.12 -7.78 -5.66
N ASP A 116 6.13 -7.19 -4.47
CA ASP A 116 5.08 -7.36 -3.45
C ASP A 116 3.98 -6.31 -3.63
N PHE A 117 2.73 -6.71 -3.44
CA PHE A 117 1.59 -5.79 -3.33
C PHE A 117 1.18 -5.59 -1.87
N LEU A 118 1.10 -4.33 -1.42
CA LEU A 118 0.34 -3.92 -0.25
C LEU A 118 -0.99 -3.33 -0.74
N ILE A 119 -2.10 -4.01 -0.43
CA ILE A 119 -3.45 -3.68 -0.89
C ILE A 119 -4.22 -3.01 0.25
N VAL A 120 -4.85 -1.88 -0.05
CA VAL A 120 -5.60 -1.04 0.89
C VAL A 120 -7.04 -0.86 0.37
N PRO A 121 -8.00 -1.69 0.80
CA PRO A 121 -9.41 -1.52 0.44
C PRO A 121 -9.98 -0.20 0.97
N GLN A 122 -10.75 0.48 0.12
CA GLN A 122 -11.40 1.74 0.45
C GLN A 122 -12.93 1.59 0.41
N GLU A 123 -13.46 0.97 -0.65
CA GLU A 123 -14.86 0.64 -0.83
C GLU A 123 -15.00 -0.83 -1.23
N GLY A 124 -15.94 -1.55 -0.62
CA GLY A 124 -16.11 -3.00 -0.84
C GLY A 124 -15.05 -3.85 -0.13
N ALA A 125 -15.48 -4.97 0.46
CA ALA A 125 -14.57 -5.95 1.05
C ALA A 125 -14.07 -6.92 -0.01
N LEU A 126 -12.82 -7.39 0.15
CA LEU A 126 -12.19 -8.35 -0.75
C LEU A 126 -12.16 -9.75 -0.11
N ASN A 127 -12.75 -10.73 -0.79
CA ASN A 127 -12.59 -12.15 -0.48
C ASN A 127 -11.43 -12.71 -1.32
N ILE A 128 -10.22 -12.75 -0.75
CA ILE A 128 -9.00 -13.13 -1.45
C ILE A 128 -8.70 -14.61 -1.21
N THR A 129 -8.65 -15.40 -2.29
CA THR A 129 -8.15 -16.78 -2.24
C THR A 129 -6.72 -16.80 -2.73
N THR A 130 -5.82 -17.40 -1.96
CA THR A 130 -4.40 -17.58 -2.29
C THR A 130 -4.04 -19.06 -2.25
N GLU A 131 -2.87 -19.42 -2.74
CA GLU A 131 -2.26 -20.75 -2.53
C GLU A 131 -2.15 -21.14 -1.03
N PHE A 132 -2.16 -20.17 -0.11
CA PHE A 132 -1.99 -20.40 1.33
C PHE A 132 -3.32 -20.48 2.08
N GLY A 133 -4.43 -20.21 1.39
CA GLY A 133 -5.77 -20.15 1.92
C GLY A 133 -6.46 -18.82 1.69
N LYS A 134 -7.52 -18.57 2.45
CA LYS A 134 -8.46 -17.46 2.20
C LYS A 134 -8.31 -16.34 3.24
N MET A 135 -8.40 -15.10 2.76
CA MET A 135 -8.44 -13.88 3.58
C MET A 135 -9.63 -13.03 3.18
N TYR A 136 -10.45 -12.62 4.15
CA TYR A 136 -11.42 -11.54 3.97
C TYR A 136 -10.75 -10.24 4.37
N VAL A 137 -10.80 -9.18 3.58
CA VAL A 137 -10.12 -7.90 3.86
C VAL A 137 -11.10 -6.75 3.64
N GLU A 138 -11.49 -6.09 4.73
CA GLU A 138 -12.45 -4.99 4.71
C GLU A 138 -11.76 -3.63 4.62
N PRO A 139 -12.46 -2.56 4.23
CA PRO A 139 -11.95 -1.20 4.40
C PRO A 139 -11.53 -0.94 5.85
N ASN A 140 -10.38 -0.29 6.03
CA ASN A 140 -9.66 -0.12 7.31
C ASN A 140 -8.82 -1.34 7.74
N GLU A 141 -8.77 -2.38 6.92
CA GLU A 141 -7.72 -3.38 6.96
C GLU A 141 -6.80 -3.21 5.74
N ILE A 142 -5.62 -3.83 5.81
CA ILE A 142 -4.72 -3.99 4.66
C ILE A 142 -4.38 -5.46 4.49
N CYS A 143 -3.91 -5.84 3.31
CA CYS A 143 -3.22 -7.11 3.14
C CYS A 143 -1.98 -6.96 2.27
N VAL A 144 -1.05 -7.90 2.43
CA VAL A 144 0.14 -8.02 1.59
C VAL A 144 0.11 -9.36 0.88
N ILE A 145 0.27 -9.31 -0.44
CA ILE A 145 0.48 -10.48 -1.29
C ILE A 145 1.86 -10.34 -1.90
N GLN A 146 2.76 -11.21 -1.45
CA GLN A 146 4.16 -11.15 -1.81
C GLN A 146 4.41 -11.69 -3.23
N GLN A 147 5.55 -11.31 -3.81
CA GLN A 147 6.00 -11.69 -5.14
C GLN A 147 5.81 -13.19 -5.41
N GLY A 148 5.20 -13.52 -6.55
CA GLY A 148 5.01 -14.89 -7.02
C GLY A 148 3.77 -15.62 -6.49
N ILE A 149 3.13 -15.14 -5.42
CA ILE A 149 1.96 -15.80 -4.84
C ILE A 149 0.75 -15.61 -5.78
N ARG A 150 0.12 -16.72 -6.17
CA ARG A 150 -1.11 -16.71 -6.96
C ARG A 150 -2.30 -16.41 -6.08
N PHE A 151 -3.16 -15.52 -6.55
CA PHE A 151 -4.40 -15.18 -5.86
C PHE A 151 -5.55 -14.85 -6.81
N SER A 152 -6.77 -14.96 -6.29
CA SER A 152 -8.00 -14.57 -6.97
C SER A 152 -8.85 -13.75 -6.00
N VAL A 153 -9.51 -12.72 -6.53
CA VAL A 153 -10.33 -11.79 -5.75
C VAL A 153 -11.80 -12.00 -6.08
N HIS A 154 -12.57 -12.35 -5.06
CA HIS A 154 -14.02 -12.37 -5.09
C HIS A 154 -14.56 -11.10 -4.42
N VAL A 155 -15.58 -10.50 -5.01
CA VAL A 155 -16.22 -9.28 -4.53
C VAL A 155 -17.74 -9.47 -4.48
N GLU A 156 -18.35 -9.02 -3.39
CA GLU A 156 -19.81 -9.07 -3.18
C GLU A 156 -20.50 -7.80 -3.68
N SER A 157 -19.75 -6.71 -3.81
CA SER A 157 -20.21 -5.42 -4.29
C SER A 157 -19.15 -4.77 -5.18
N LYS A 158 -19.52 -3.64 -5.78
CA LYS A 158 -18.57 -2.70 -6.35
C LYS A 158 -17.45 -2.42 -5.35
N SER A 159 -16.21 -2.47 -5.81
CA SER A 159 -15.03 -2.39 -4.96
C SER A 159 -13.99 -1.45 -5.56
N ARG A 160 -13.30 -0.69 -4.70
CA ARG A 160 -12.21 0.22 -5.04
C ARG A 160 -11.20 0.27 -3.90
N GLY A 161 -9.92 0.41 -4.24
CA GLY A 161 -8.88 0.65 -3.25
C GLY A 161 -7.53 0.94 -3.91
N TYR A 162 -6.51 1.02 -3.08
CA TYR A 162 -5.16 1.42 -3.49
C TYR A 162 -4.20 0.24 -3.37
N ILE A 163 -3.13 0.27 -4.15
CA ILE A 163 -2.07 -0.72 -4.09
C ILE A 163 -0.73 0.00 -4.14
N LEU A 164 0.13 -0.29 -3.17
CA LEU A 164 1.55 0.03 -3.24
C LEU A 164 2.29 -1.23 -3.69
N GLU A 165 2.94 -1.15 -4.83
CA GLU A 165 3.85 -2.18 -5.35
C GLU A 165 5.30 -1.76 -5.09
N VAL A 166 6.10 -2.67 -4.54
CA VAL A 166 7.55 -2.48 -4.37
C VAL A 166 8.31 -3.52 -5.18
N PHE A 167 9.29 -3.08 -5.97
CA PHE A 167 10.15 -3.97 -6.78
C PHE A 167 11.39 -4.45 -6.03
N GLU A 168 11.75 -3.76 -4.95
CA GLU A 168 12.88 -4.06 -4.07
C GLU A 168 12.39 -4.66 -2.76
N GLY A 169 13.10 -5.67 -2.24
CA GLY A 169 12.88 -6.19 -0.89
C GLY A 169 11.48 -6.75 -0.63
N HIS A 170 11.08 -6.72 0.64
CA HIS A 170 9.76 -7.10 1.15
C HIS A 170 9.37 -6.16 2.28
N PHE A 171 8.07 -5.97 2.48
CA PHE A 171 7.56 -5.20 3.62
C PHE A 171 7.93 -5.88 4.94
N LYS A 172 8.36 -5.07 5.91
CA LYS A 172 8.64 -5.48 7.29
C LYS A 172 8.16 -4.42 8.28
N LEU A 173 8.09 -4.80 9.55
CA LEU A 173 7.86 -3.84 10.63
C LEU A 173 9.04 -2.87 10.75
N PRO A 174 8.77 -1.58 11.07
CA PRO A 174 9.84 -0.61 11.28
C PRO A 174 10.67 -0.96 12.52
N ASN A 175 11.91 -0.50 12.55
CA ASN A 175 12.68 -0.54 13.79
C ASN A 175 12.07 0.46 14.78
N LEU A 176 11.67 -0.03 15.95
CA LEU A 176 10.99 0.78 16.97
C LEU A 176 11.92 1.81 17.63
N GLY A 177 13.24 1.66 17.54
CA GLY A 177 14.19 2.58 18.14
C GLY A 177 13.85 2.86 19.63
N PRO A 178 13.77 4.13 20.05
CA PRO A 178 13.41 4.49 21.43
C PRO A 178 12.00 4.09 21.89
N ILE A 179 11.07 3.73 20.99
CA ILE A 179 9.75 3.20 21.38
C ILE A 179 9.93 1.87 22.13
N GLY A 180 11.01 1.13 21.85
CA GLY A 180 11.41 -0.06 22.60
C GLY A 180 10.90 -1.35 21.97
N ALA A 181 10.22 -2.18 22.76
CA ALA A 181 9.86 -3.54 22.36
C ALA A 181 8.40 -3.71 21.91
N ASN A 182 7.55 -2.70 22.12
CA ASN A 182 6.11 -2.77 21.82
C ASN A 182 5.60 -1.39 21.40
N GLY A 183 4.63 -1.35 20.48
CA GLY A 183 4.08 -0.11 19.94
C GLY A 183 3.88 -0.21 18.43
N LEU A 184 3.20 0.78 17.85
CA LEU A 184 2.87 0.82 16.43
C LEU A 184 2.01 -0.40 16.01
N ALA A 185 2.38 -1.08 14.92
CA ALA A 185 1.74 -2.31 14.48
C ALA A 185 2.36 -3.52 15.18
N ASN A 186 1.74 -3.99 16.27
CA ASN A 186 2.26 -5.12 17.02
C ASN A 186 2.25 -6.42 16.18
N PRO A 187 3.33 -7.23 16.18
CA PRO A 187 3.44 -8.41 15.32
C PRO A 187 2.29 -9.43 15.45
N ARG A 188 1.72 -9.57 16.66
CA ARG A 188 0.62 -10.51 16.95
C ARG A 188 -0.65 -10.22 16.14
N ASP A 189 -0.84 -8.99 15.72
CA ASP A 189 -2.07 -8.55 15.07
C ASP A 189 -2.04 -8.73 13.54
N PHE A 190 -0.92 -9.21 12.98
CA PHE A 190 -0.79 -9.67 11.60
C PHE A 190 -1.30 -11.12 11.47
N LEU A 191 -2.25 -11.34 10.58
CA LEU A 191 -2.93 -12.62 10.40
C LEU A 191 -2.61 -13.23 9.03
N THR A 192 -2.13 -14.45 9.02
CA THR A 192 -1.89 -15.27 7.82
C THR A 192 -3.01 -16.30 7.67
N PRO A 193 -3.49 -16.61 6.45
CA PRO A 193 -4.57 -17.59 6.27
C PRO A 193 -4.16 -18.97 6.76
N VAL A 194 -5.13 -19.80 7.14
CA VAL A 194 -4.90 -21.24 7.31
C VAL A 194 -4.99 -21.93 5.95
N ALA A 195 -4.25 -23.04 5.78
CA ALA A 195 -4.28 -23.83 4.56
C ALA A 195 -5.72 -24.19 4.15
N HIS A 196 -6.02 -23.99 2.86
CA HIS A 196 -7.29 -24.33 2.25
C HIS A 196 -7.03 -24.69 0.79
N TYR A 197 -7.64 -25.78 0.33
CA TYR A 197 -7.47 -26.27 -1.03
C TYR A 197 -8.84 -26.54 -1.69
N GLU A 198 -8.85 -26.50 -3.01
CA GLU A 198 -9.89 -27.06 -3.85
C GLU A 198 -9.26 -28.00 -4.88
N ASP A 199 -9.81 -29.20 -5.00
CA ASP A 199 -9.47 -30.15 -6.06
C ASP A 199 -10.53 -30.03 -7.15
N ARG A 200 -10.27 -29.14 -8.12
CA ARG A 200 -11.25 -28.75 -9.13
C ARG A 200 -10.62 -28.74 -10.53
N GLU A 201 -11.03 -29.70 -11.34
CA GLU A 201 -10.76 -29.72 -12.79
C GLU A 201 -11.65 -28.68 -13.48
N CYS A 202 -11.04 -27.67 -14.09
CA CYS A 202 -11.72 -26.60 -14.82
C CYS A 202 -10.73 -25.88 -15.74
N SER A 203 -11.22 -25.32 -16.86
CA SER A 203 -10.40 -24.37 -17.61
C SER A 203 -10.15 -23.12 -16.75
N PHE A 204 -8.89 -22.89 -16.38
CA PHE A 204 -8.50 -21.81 -15.48
C PHE A 204 -7.42 -20.95 -16.14
N THR A 205 -7.56 -19.63 -16.08
CA THR A 205 -6.59 -18.68 -16.63
C THR A 205 -5.74 -18.05 -15.53
N ILE A 206 -4.43 -18.20 -15.64
CA ILE A 206 -3.47 -17.51 -14.79
C ILE A 206 -2.96 -16.28 -15.53
N ILE A 207 -3.23 -15.11 -14.97
CA ILE A 207 -2.60 -13.85 -15.37
C ILE A 207 -1.31 -13.69 -14.58
N SER A 208 -0.27 -13.25 -15.26
CA SER A 208 1.03 -12.98 -14.69
C SER A 208 1.47 -11.59 -15.07
N LYS A 209 1.86 -10.79 -14.09
CA LYS A 209 2.57 -9.54 -14.33
C LYS A 209 4.07 -9.84 -14.31
N PHE A 210 4.75 -9.63 -15.43
CA PHE A 210 6.19 -9.82 -15.56
C PHE A 210 6.78 -8.66 -16.36
N GLN A 211 7.76 -8.00 -15.76
CA GLN A 211 8.43 -6.80 -16.27
C GLN A 211 7.44 -5.72 -16.70
N GLY A 212 6.43 -5.46 -15.85
CA GLY A 212 5.38 -4.46 -16.10
C GLY A 212 4.36 -4.83 -17.18
N THR A 213 4.46 -6.04 -17.76
CA THR A 213 3.56 -6.52 -18.83
C THR A 213 2.69 -7.67 -18.31
N LEU A 214 1.42 -7.69 -18.73
CA LEU A 214 0.51 -8.79 -18.43
C LEU A 214 0.60 -9.90 -19.48
N PHE A 215 0.66 -11.14 -19.00
CA PHE A 215 0.59 -12.35 -19.81
C PHE A 215 -0.45 -13.30 -19.23
N SER A 216 -1.09 -14.08 -20.09
CA SER A 216 -2.02 -15.12 -19.68
C SER A 216 -1.55 -16.52 -20.10
N ALA A 217 -1.85 -17.50 -19.25
CA ALA A 217 -1.64 -18.92 -19.49
C ALA A 217 -2.85 -19.72 -18.97
N ASN A 218 -3.32 -20.69 -19.75
CA ASN A 218 -4.42 -21.57 -19.35
C ASN A 218 -3.89 -22.88 -18.73
N GLN A 219 -4.58 -23.36 -17.70
CA GLN A 219 -4.41 -24.69 -17.11
C GLN A 219 -5.78 -25.38 -16.95
N ASN A 220 -5.78 -26.69 -16.71
CA ASN A 220 -6.98 -27.53 -16.66
C ASN A 220 -7.53 -27.75 -15.24
N HIS A 221 -6.95 -27.12 -14.22
CA HIS A 221 -7.35 -27.24 -12.82
C HIS A 221 -7.18 -25.90 -12.11
N SER A 222 -7.77 -25.75 -10.93
CA SER A 222 -7.54 -24.58 -10.06
C SER A 222 -6.11 -24.58 -9.49
N PRO A 223 -5.42 -23.42 -9.41
CA PRO A 223 -4.11 -23.34 -8.77
C PRO A 223 -4.18 -23.34 -7.23
N TYR A 224 -5.38 -23.35 -6.64
CA TYR A 224 -5.58 -23.30 -5.19
C TYR A 224 -5.70 -24.72 -4.62
N ASP A 225 -4.75 -25.60 -4.97
CA ASP A 225 -4.76 -27.03 -4.68
C ASP A 225 -3.68 -27.44 -3.65
N VAL A 226 -3.15 -26.48 -2.89
CA VAL A 226 -2.18 -26.69 -1.81
C VAL A 226 -2.88 -27.20 -0.55
N VAL A 227 -2.70 -28.49 -0.25
CA VAL A 227 -3.35 -29.16 0.88
C VAL A 227 -2.75 -28.72 2.21
N ALA A 228 -1.44 -28.51 2.25
CA ALA A 228 -0.71 -28.06 3.43
C ALA A 228 0.53 -27.27 3.01
N TRP A 229 0.94 -26.34 3.86
CA TRP A 229 2.15 -25.55 3.66
C TRP A 229 2.83 -25.25 5.00
N HIS A 230 4.13 -25.02 4.95
CA HIS A 230 4.90 -24.48 6.06
C HIS A 230 6.02 -23.58 5.54
N GLY A 231 6.35 -22.52 6.28
CA GLY A 231 7.34 -21.54 5.86
C GLY A 231 7.17 -20.22 6.59
N ASN A 232 7.96 -19.23 6.19
CA ASN A 232 7.92 -17.86 6.71
C ASN A 232 7.63 -16.81 5.62
N TYR A 233 7.25 -17.26 4.43
CA TYR A 233 6.82 -16.43 3.31
C TYR A 233 5.37 -16.78 3.00
N ALA A 234 4.45 -15.90 3.35
CA ALA A 234 3.03 -16.15 3.30
C ALA A 234 2.26 -14.82 3.21
N PRO A 235 1.10 -14.80 2.55
CA PRO A 235 0.29 -13.59 2.52
C PRO A 235 -0.26 -13.30 3.92
N TYR A 236 -0.53 -12.04 4.21
CA TYR A 236 -1.04 -11.63 5.52
C TYR A 236 -1.95 -10.42 5.42
N LYS A 237 -2.78 -10.23 6.44
CA LYS A 237 -3.62 -9.05 6.63
C LYS A 237 -3.43 -8.41 8.00
N TYR A 238 -3.79 -7.13 8.11
CA TYR A 238 -3.68 -6.37 9.35
C TYR A 238 -4.83 -5.35 9.46
N ASP A 239 -5.42 -5.23 10.65
CA ASP A 239 -6.48 -4.27 10.96
C ASP A 239 -5.87 -2.97 11.51
N LEU A 240 -6.07 -1.85 10.79
CA LEU A 240 -5.49 -0.56 11.14
C LEU A 240 -6.05 0.00 12.45
N ALA A 241 -7.22 -0.47 12.91
CA ALA A 241 -7.77 -0.07 14.21
C ALA A 241 -6.95 -0.61 15.40
N LYS A 242 -6.08 -1.60 15.18
CA LYS A 242 -5.22 -2.18 16.21
C LYS A 242 -3.87 -1.46 16.37
N PHE A 243 -3.60 -0.45 15.54
CA PHE A 243 -2.36 0.30 15.60
C PHE A 243 -2.24 1.04 16.94
N MET A 244 -1.18 0.76 17.69
CA MET A 244 -0.88 1.41 18.95
C MET A 244 -0.19 2.74 18.65
N VAL A 245 -0.99 3.81 18.60
CA VAL A 245 -0.54 5.15 18.22
C VAL A 245 0.44 5.71 19.25
N ILE A 246 1.61 6.16 18.77
CA ILE A 246 2.58 6.93 19.54
C ILE A 246 2.59 8.38 19.02
N ASN A 247 2.69 9.36 19.91
CA ASN A 247 2.81 10.77 19.54
C ASN A 247 3.41 11.60 20.70
N ALA A 248 3.63 12.89 20.47
CA ALA A 248 3.98 13.87 21.48
C ALA A 248 2.85 14.01 22.53
N VAL A 249 3.23 13.98 23.80
CA VAL A 249 2.33 14.12 24.97
C VAL A 249 2.63 15.37 25.79
N ALA A 250 3.45 16.29 25.25
CA ALA A 250 3.83 17.53 25.90
C ALA A 250 3.65 18.73 24.96
N PHE A 251 4.52 18.87 23.96
CA PHE A 251 4.51 19.96 22.98
C PHE A 251 5.07 19.47 21.63
N ASP A 252 5.05 20.35 20.63
CA ASP A 252 5.46 20.14 19.23
C ASP A 252 4.66 19.10 18.43
N HIS A 253 4.89 19.07 17.12
CA HIS A 253 4.28 18.11 16.21
C HIS A 253 5.33 17.05 15.83
N ALA A 254 5.07 15.78 16.16
CA ALA A 254 5.97 14.68 15.83
C ALA A 254 6.00 14.40 14.31
N ASP A 255 7.17 14.07 13.77
CA ASP A 255 7.31 13.67 12.37
C ASP A 255 6.38 12.48 12.02
N PRO A 256 5.78 12.44 10.81
CA PRO A 256 4.78 11.44 10.45
C PRO A 256 5.32 10.00 10.38
N SER A 257 6.64 9.81 10.32
CA SER A 257 7.29 8.49 10.40
C SER A 257 6.97 7.75 11.70
N ILE A 258 6.53 8.46 12.76
CA ILE A 258 6.04 7.84 13.99
C ILE A 258 4.77 7.00 13.78
N PHE A 259 4.11 7.12 12.62
CA PHE A 259 2.93 6.34 12.26
C PHE A 259 3.17 5.27 11.19
N THR A 260 4.44 4.90 10.93
CA THR A 260 4.76 3.82 10.00
C THR A 260 4.21 2.48 10.48
N VAL A 261 3.41 1.82 9.62
CA VAL A 261 2.87 0.47 9.83
C VAL A 261 3.84 -0.56 9.26
N LEU A 262 4.21 -0.38 7.99
CA LEU A 262 5.13 -1.24 7.25
C LEU A 262 6.15 -0.40 6.49
N THR A 263 7.37 -0.90 6.39
CA THR A 263 8.46 -0.28 5.62
C THR A 263 9.07 -1.31 4.68
N CYS A 264 9.43 -0.89 3.47
CA CYS A 264 10.30 -1.65 2.58
C CYS A 264 11.65 -0.91 2.46
N PRO A 265 12.72 -1.42 3.09
CA PRO A 265 14.02 -0.74 3.11
C PRO A 265 14.73 -0.82 1.75
N THR A 266 15.49 0.21 1.41
CA THR A 266 16.54 0.10 0.37
C THR A 266 17.82 -0.49 0.94
N VAL A 267 18.81 -0.73 0.08
CA VAL A 267 20.20 -1.01 0.49
C VAL A 267 20.85 0.11 1.32
N LYS A 268 20.38 1.36 1.23
CA LYS A 268 20.89 2.48 2.01
C LYS A 268 20.20 2.50 3.37
N ALA A 269 20.99 2.32 4.43
CA ALA A 269 20.49 2.29 5.80
C ALA A 269 19.68 3.56 6.14
N GLY A 270 18.49 3.35 6.73
CA GLY A 270 17.57 4.42 7.09
C GLY A 270 16.78 5.03 5.93
N VAL A 271 16.91 4.51 4.71
CA VAL A 271 16.15 4.97 3.54
C VAL A 271 15.26 3.86 3.04
N ALA A 272 13.95 4.10 3.03
CA ALA A 272 12.95 3.16 2.54
C ALA A 272 12.65 3.38 1.05
N ALA A 273 12.52 2.28 0.31
CA ALA A 273 11.94 2.29 -1.03
C ALA A 273 10.49 2.77 -0.94
N ALA A 274 9.78 2.28 0.07
CA ALA A 274 8.48 2.80 0.46
C ALA A 274 8.18 2.62 1.95
N ASP A 275 7.52 3.59 2.55
CA ASP A 275 6.87 3.49 3.85
C ASP A 275 5.35 3.60 3.69
N PHE A 276 4.62 2.69 4.36
CA PHE A 276 3.17 2.78 4.54
C PHE A 276 2.87 3.36 5.92
N VAL A 277 2.40 4.62 5.91
CA VAL A 277 2.13 5.44 7.09
C VAL A 277 0.63 5.67 7.20
N ILE A 278 0.07 5.69 8.41
CA ILE A 278 -1.35 5.96 8.64
C ILE A 278 -1.59 7.20 9.49
N PHE A 279 -2.78 7.79 9.42
CA PHE A 279 -3.20 8.90 10.28
C PHE A 279 -4.47 8.48 11.06
N PRO A 280 -4.32 7.65 12.11
CA PRO A 280 -5.43 7.02 12.80
C PRO A 280 -6.08 7.97 13.83
N PRO A 281 -7.28 7.61 14.34
CA PRO A 281 -7.89 8.28 15.48
C PRO A 281 -6.94 8.32 16.68
N ARG A 282 -6.71 9.51 17.27
CA ARG A 282 -5.75 9.68 18.36
C ARG A 282 -6.09 10.86 19.25
N TRP A 283 -5.44 10.95 20.42
CA TRP A 283 -5.49 12.13 21.26
C TRP A 283 -4.50 13.19 20.78
N SER A 284 -4.92 14.44 20.81
CA SER A 284 -4.13 15.63 20.55
C SER A 284 -4.10 16.47 21.82
N VAL A 285 -2.93 16.59 22.44
CA VAL A 285 -2.76 17.13 23.80
C VAL A 285 -1.61 18.13 23.91
N GLN A 286 -0.92 18.42 22.81
CA GLN A 286 0.28 19.25 22.81
C GLN A 286 -0.07 20.68 23.20
N GLU A 287 0.67 21.23 24.17
CA GLU A 287 0.52 22.58 24.70
C GLU A 287 1.36 23.57 23.88
N HIS A 288 0.90 24.83 23.78
CA HIS A 288 1.62 25.91 23.08
C HIS A 288 2.13 25.54 21.68
N THR A 289 1.38 24.70 20.97
CA THR A 289 1.82 24.03 19.74
C THR A 289 0.84 24.27 18.61
N PHE A 290 1.37 24.55 17.42
CA PHE A 290 0.60 24.45 16.19
C PHE A 290 0.41 22.97 15.85
N ARG A 291 -0.77 22.42 16.19
CA ARG A 291 -1.06 20.97 16.11
C ARG A 291 -1.23 20.38 14.71
N PRO A 292 -1.67 21.11 13.67
CA PRO A 292 -1.68 20.56 12.32
C PRO A 292 -0.26 20.23 11.82
N PRO A 293 -0.13 19.47 10.72
CA PRO A 293 1.15 19.27 10.06
C PRO A 293 1.85 20.61 9.77
N TYR A 294 3.16 20.67 9.98
CA TYR A 294 3.96 21.87 9.73
C TYR A 294 4.13 22.13 8.22
N TYR A 295 4.45 23.37 7.84
CA TYR A 295 4.88 23.67 6.47
C TYR A 295 6.17 22.92 6.15
N HIS A 296 6.18 22.21 5.02
CA HIS A 296 7.15 21.15 4.78
C HIS A 296 7.66 21.13 3.34
N ARG A 297 8.91 20.67 3.20
CA ARG A 297 9.59 20.32 1.95
C ARG A 297 10.43 19.09 2.24
N ASN A 298 10.18 18.00 1.50
CA ASN A 298 10.75 16.70 1.82
C ASN A 298 11.71 16.21 0.72
N CYS A 299 12.71 15.42 1.11
CA CYS A 299 13.48 14.62 0.16
C CYS A 299 12.75 13.39 -0.36
N MET A 300 11.61 13.03 0.23
CA MET A 300 10.77 11.93 -0.23
C MET A 300 9.64 12.46 -1.14
N SER A 301 9.04 11.56 -1.91
CA SER A 301 7.76 11.80 -2.60
C SER A 301 6.61 11.26 -1.74
N GLU A 302 5.55 12.03 -1.57
CA GLU A 302 4.45 11.71 -0.64
C GLU A 302 3.13 11.52 -1.41
N PHE A 303 2.66 10.27 -1.51
CA PHE A 303 1.32 9.96 -2.04
C PHE A 303 0.36 9.72 -0.88
N MET A 304 -0.70 10.53 -0.75
CA MET A 304 -1.72 10.33 0.28
C MET A 304 -3.00 9.75 -0.31
N GLY A 305 -3.64 8.86 0.46
CA GLY A 305 -4.97 8.33 0.18
C GLY A 305 -5.88 8.43 1.40
N LEU A 306 -7.19 8.27 1.19
CA LEU A 306 -8.20 8.37 2.24
C LEU A 306 -9.16 7.17 2.17
N ILE A 307 -9.18 6.36 3.23
CA ILE A 307 -10.04 5.18 3.32
C ILE A 307 -11.47 5.58 3.66
N LYS A 308 -11.63 6.41 4.70
CA LYS A 308 -12.91 6.89 5.23
C LYS A 308 -12.75 8.21 5.99
N GLY A 309 -13.85 8.93 6.17
CA GLY A 309 -13.91 10.19 6.91
C GLY A 309 -13.32 11.38 6.15
N ASN A 310 -12.79 12.36 6.89
CA ASN A 310 -12.20 13.61 6.39
C ASN A 310 -10.81 13.83 6.98
N TYR A 311 -9.85 14.30 6.18
CA TYR A 311 -8.47 14.54 6.63
C TYR A 311 -8.29 15.95 7.22
N GLU A 312 -7.68 16.03 8.41
CA GLU A 312 -7.60 17.25 9.22
C GLU A 312 -6.87 18.42 8.54
N ALA A 313 -5.88 18.14 7.70
CA ALA A 313 -5.09 19.19 7.06
C ALA A 313 -5.75 19.76 5.78
N LYS A 314 -6.89 19.19 5.34
CA LYS A 314 -7.63 19.59 4.14
C LYS A 314 -9.13 19.38 4.37
N GLU A 315 -9.81 20.40 4.90
CA GLU A 315 -11.24 20.32 5.21
C GLU A 315 -12.11 20.11 3.95
N GLU A 316 -11.66 20.55 2.77
CA GLU A 316 -12.38 20.39 1.50
C GLU A 316 -11.50 19.85 0.35
N GLY A 317 -12.14 19.08 -0.55
CA GLY A 317 -11.56 18.64 -1.82
C GLY A 317 -10.74 17.35 -1.79
N PHE A 318 -10.54 16.72 -0.63
CA PHE A 318 -9.92 15.39 -0.48
C PHE A 318 -10.90 14.42 0.21
N ALA A 319 -11.53 13.56 -0.60
CA ALA A 319 -12.60 12.65 -0.16
C ALA A 319 -12.16 11.17 -0.26
N PRO A 320 -12.82 10.25 0.48
CA PRO A 320 -12.50 8.83 0.42
C PRO A 320 -12.47 8.29 -1.01
N GLY A 321 -11.40 7.56 -1.36
CA GLY A 321 -11.15 7.08 -2.72
C GLY A 321 -10.38 8.07 -3.62
N GLY A 322 -10.15 9.30 -3.16
CA GLY A 322 -9.27 10.29 -3.83
C GLY A 322 -7.81 10.13 -3.44
N ALA A 323 -6.94 10.99 -3.98
CA ALA A 323 -5.50 10.95 -3.68
C ALA A 323 -4.85 12.34 -3.74
N THR A 324 -3.66 12.48 -3.16
CA THR A 324 -2.73 13.59 -3.45
C THR A 324 -1.33 13.07 -3.70
N LEU A 325 -0.54 13.81 -4.47
CA LEU A 325 0.89 13.56 -4.65
C LEU A 325 1.64 14.88 -4.43
N HIS A 326 2.58 14.87 -3.48
CA HIS A 326 3.55 15.94 -3.29
C HIS A 326 4.92 15.43 -3.73
N SER A 327 5.40 15.95 -4.86
CA SER A 327 6.71 15.61 -5.42
C SER A 327 7.85 16.10 -4.53
N MET A 328 9.02 15.47 -4.65
CA MET A 328 10.22 15.82 -3.90
C MET A 328 10.50 17.34 -3.87
N MET A 329 10.75 17.85 -2.68
CA MET A 329 11.09 19.23 -2.35
C MET A 329 10.03 20.29 -2.67
N THR A 330 8.89 19.89 -3.24
CA THR A 330 7.76 20.79 -3.48
C THR A 330 7.15 21.24 -2.15
N PRO A 331 7.05 22.55 -1.89
CA PRO A 331 6.45 23.06 -0.66
C PRO A 331 4.99 22.63 -0.53
N HIS A 332 4.64 22.14 0.66
CA HIS A 332 3.27 21.79 1.03
C HIS A 332 3.03 22.07 2.52
N GLY A 333 1.79 21.94 2.96
CA GLY A 333 1.39 22.23 4.34
C GLY A 333 -0.09 22.59 4.47
N PRO A 334 -0.50 23.09 5.64
CA PRO A 334 -1.87 23.51 5.90
C PRO A 334 -2.26 24.67 4.97
N ASP A 335 -3.54 24.71 4.58
CA ASP A 335 -4.11 25.87 3.89
C ASP A 335 -4.33 27.05 4.86
N ALA A 336 -4.72 28.21 4.32
CA ALA A 336 -4.90 29.42 5.12
C ALA A 336 -5.97 29.27 6.20
N ALA A 337 -7.10 28.60 5.89
CA ALA A 337 -8.18 28.40 6.85
C ALA A 337 -7.74 27.51 8.03
N CYS A 338 -7.01 26.43 7.74
CA CYS A 338 -6.40 25.57 8.75
C CYS A 338 -5.39 26.34 9.60
N PHE A 339 -4.52 27.14 8.98
CA PHE A 339 -3.55 27.97 9.68
C PHE A 339 -4.22 28.98 10.62
N ASP A 340 -5.17 29.76 10.13
CA ASP A 340 -5.86 30.80 10.92
C ASP A 340 -6.62 30.19 12.10
N LYS A 341 -7.37 29.10 11.85
CA LYS A 341 -8.13 28.40 12.90
C LYS A 341 -7.21 27.87 14.00
N ASN A 342 -6.16 27.15 13.63
CA ASN A 342 -5.30 26.47 14.61
C ASN A 342 -4.29 27.41 15.30
N SER A 343 -4.00 28.57 14.71
CA SER A 343 -3.17 29.61 15.34
C SER A 343 -3.91 30.37 16.44
N ASN A 344 -5.25 30.41 16.39
CA ASN A 344 -6.07 31.21 17.31
C ASN A 344 -6.92 30.38 18.28
N MET A 345 -7.01 29.06 18.08
CA MET A 345 -7.82 28.21 18.95
C MET A 345 -7.21 28.07 20.35
N LYS A 346 -8.08 27.95 21.35
CA LYS A 346 -7.67 27.53 22.69
C LYS A 346 -7.33 26.04 22.65
N LEU A 347 -6.11 25.68 23.06
CA LEU A 347 -5.67 24.29 23.09
C LEU A 347 -6.22 23.58 24.32
N GLU A 348 -6.95 22.50 24.09
CA GLU A 348 -7.46 21.56 25.10
C GLU A 348 -7.19 20.12 24.63
N ALA A 349 -7.38 19.13 25.50
CA ALA A 349 -7.27 17.73 25.09
C ALA A 349 -8.44 17.37 24.17
N GLU A 350 -8.15 16.93 22.96
CA GLU A 350 -9.16 16.59 21.96
C GLU A 350 -8.85 15.26 21.27
N LYS A 351 -9.89 14.54 20.85
CA LYS A 351 -9.73 13.33 20.06
C LYS A 351 -9.93 13.66 18.58
N ILE A 352 -8.89 13.46 17.79
CA ILE A 352 -8.83 13.78 16.37
C ILE A 352 -8.92 12.52 15.51
N ALA A 353 -9.14 12.69 14.21
CA ALA A 353 -9.37 11.63 13.21
C ALA A 353 -10.45 10.61 13.59
N VAL A 354 -11.41 10.94 14.47
CA VAL A 354 -12.51 10.03 14.82
C VAL A 354 -13.37 9.75 13.59
N GLY A 355 -13.48 8.48 13.21
CA GLY A 355 -14.19 8.08 11.99
C GLY A 355 -13.41 8.29 10.70
N THR A 356 -12.17 8.77 10.78
CA THR A 356 -11.26 8.99 9.64
C THR A 356 -10.16 7.94 9.64
N MET A 357 -9.70 7.55 8.44
CA MET A 357 -8.44 6.85 8.25
C MET A 357 -7.78 7.32 6.95
N ALA A 358 -6.86 8.27 7.05
CA ALA A 358 -5.98 8.64 5.94
C ALA A 358 -4.69 7.81 6.03
N PHE A 359 -3.98 7.71 4.92
CA PHE A 359 -2.68 7.05 4.86
C PHE A 359 -1.76 7.74 3.85
N MET A 360 -0.48 7.38 3.91
CA MET A 360 0.54 7.84 2.98
C MET A 360 1.41 6.67 2.54
N PHE A 361 1.68 6.63 1.24
CA PHE A 361 2.80 5.91 0.64
C PHE A 361 3.91 6.92 0.39
N GLU A 362 4.95 6.89 1.21
CA GLU A 362 6.13 7.76 1.07
C GLU A 362 7.25 6.97 0.41
N SER A 363 7.96 7.57 -0.55
CA SER A 363 9.06 6.88 -1.27
C SER A 363 10.28 7.77 -1.42
N CYS A 364 11.49 7.18 -1.30
CA CYS A 364 12.73 7.88 -1.59
C CYS A 364 12.95 8.17 -3.08
N TYR A 365 12.17 7.55 -3.96
CA TYR A 365 12.24 7.77 -5.39
C TYR A 365 11.39 8.98 -5.79
N SER A 366 11.82 9.72 -6.81
CA SER A 366 11.03 10.78 -7.42
C SER A 366 9.92 10.17 -8.27
N MET A 367 8.72 10.03 -7.69
CA MET A 367 7.58 9.45 -8.40
C MET A 367 7.14 10.33 -9.57
N THR A 368 6.86 9.70 -10.71
CA THR A 368 6.28 10.32 -11.90
C THR A 368 4.86 9.82 -12.10
N VAL A 369 3.98 10.67 -12.62
CA VAL A 369 2.58 10.32 -12.88
C VAL A 369 2.45 9.69 -14.27
N THR A 370 1.58 8.70 -14.41
CA THR A 370 1.28 8.09 -15.71
C THR A 370 0.33 8.97 -16.53
N ASP A 371 0.20 8.70 -17.83
CA ASP A 371 -0.87 9.32 -18.64
C ASP A 371 -2.26 9.08 -18.03
N TRP A 372 -2.48 7.88 -17.51
CA TRP A 372 -3.76 7.56 -16.90
C TRP A 372 -4.01 8.40 -15.64
N GLY A 373 -3.03 8.47 -14.75
CA GLY A 373 -3.09 9.29 -13.55
C GLY A 373 -3.24 10.77 -13.88
N ASN A 374 -2.60 11.28 -14.93
CA ASN A 374 -2.61 12.71 -15.21
C ASN A 374 -3.85 13.17 -15.99
N THR A 375 -4.24 12.47 -17.06
CA THR A 375 -5.23 12.97 -18.01
C THR A 375 -6.39 12.00 -18.22
N ILE A 376 -6.14 10.70 -18.40
CA ILE A 376 -7.19 9.74 -18.83
C ILE A 376 -8.19 9.48 -17.70
N CYS A 377 -7.79 9.53 -16.43
CA CYS A 377 -8.73 9.32 -15.32
C CYS A 377 -9.71 10.48 -15.10
N GLU A 378 -9.44 11.67 -15.65
CA GLU A 378 -10.25 12.88 -15.49
C GLU A 378 -10.55 13.26 -14.01
N LYS A 379 -9.72 12.81 -13.07
CA LYS A 379 -9.89 13.08 -11.63
C LYS A 379 -9.03 14.20 -11.07
N VAL A 380 -8.03 14.67 -11.83
CA VAL A 380 -7.13 15.74 -11.39
C VAL A 380 -7.90 17.04 -11.15
N GLN A 381 -7.64 17.68 -10.01
CA GLN A 381 -8.15 19.00 -9.66
C GLN A 381 -7.14 20.08 -10.07
N PRO A 382 -7.43 20.89 -11.11
CA PRO A 382 -6.45 21.83 -11.68
C PRO A 382 -6.16 23.01 -10.76
N ASP A 383 -7.05 23.30 -9.80
CA ASP A 383 -7.01 24.44 -8.89
C ASP A 383 -6.44 24.09 -7.51
N TYR A 384 -5.88 22.89 -7.32
CA TYR A 384 -5.38 22.47 -6.00
C TYR A 384 -4.36 23.43 -5.41
N ILE A 385 -3.46 23.97 -6.23
CA ILE A 385 -2.45 24.95 -5.81
C ILE A 385 -3.06 26.22 -5.18
N ASN A 386 -4.30 26.56 -5.54
CA ASN A 386 -4.95 27.76 -5.04
C ASN A 386 -5.33 27.67 -3.55
N CYS A 387 -5.34 26.48 -2.95
CA CYS A 387 -5.65 26.35 -1.51
C CYS A 387 -4.62 27.06 -0.60
N TRP A 388 -3.43 27.37 -1.10
CA TRP A 388 -2.41 28.15 -0.37
C TRP A 388 -2.36 29.63 -0.77
N SER A 389 -3.13 30.06 -1.78
CA SER A 389 -3.02 31.40 -2.38
C SER A 389 -3.41 32.56 -1.44
N THR A 390 -4.16 32.26 -0.39
CA THR A 390 -4.68 33.24 0.58
C THR A 390 -3.86 33.35 1.85
N ILE A 391 -2.71 32.65 1.96
CA ILE A 391 -1.81 32.77 3.11
C ILE A 391 -1.21 34.18 3.14
N THR A 392 -1.30 34.86 4.30
CA THR A 392 -0.81 36.24 4.45
C THR A 392 0.41 36.33 5.39
N LYS A 393 1.18 37.41 5.24
CA LYS A 393 2.33 37.70 6.11
C LYS A 393 1.84 38.27 7.45
N HIS A 394 2.13 37.58 8.54
CA HIS A 394 1.84 38.03 9.91
C HIS A 394 3.07 38.59 10.66
N PHE A 395 4.23 38.71 10.02
CA PHE A 395 5.45 39.20 10.67
C PHE A 395 5.34 40.68 11.06
N THR A 396 5.44 40.96 12.36
CA THR A 396 5.33 42.30 12.99
C THR A 396 6.67 42.87 13.45
N GLY A 397 7.79 42.20 13.18
CA GLY A 397 9.12 42.71 13.53
C GLY A 397 9.54 43.94 12.70
N PRO A 398 10.60 44.64 13.11
CA PRO A 398 11.10 45.80 12.38
C PRO A 398 11.46 45.42 10.94
N ALA A 399 11.15 46.30 9.99
CA ALA A 399 11.55 46.10 8.61
C ALA A 399 13.08 46.17 8.52
N THR A 400 13.72 45.09 8.08
CA THR A 400 15.15 45.11 7.78
C THR A 400 15.37 45.94 6.52
N ILE A 401 16.02 47.09 6.65
CA ILE A 401 16.50 47.88 5.52
C ILE A 401 17.79 47.22 5.02
N PRO A 402 17.94 46.91 3.71
CA PRO A 402 19.18 46.36 3.19
C PRO A 402 20.34 47.32 3.49
N GLY A 403 21.26 46.92 4.37
CA GLY A 403 22.41 47.74 4.80
C GLY A 403 22.62 47.83 6.31
N ASP A 404 21.61 47.53 7.12
CA ASP A 404 21.77 47.44 8.57
C ASP A 404 22.38 46.09 8.95
N SER A 405 23.70 46.06 9.10
CA SER A 405 24.44 44.95 9.69
C SER A 405 24.24 44.98 11.21
N HIS A 406 23.41 44.08 11.73
CA HIS A 406 23.49 43.61 13.10
C HIS A 406 24.30 42.32 13.19
#